data_AF-A0A847TJ03-F1
#
_entry.id   AF-A0A847TJ03-F1
#
_cell.length_a   1.000
_cell.length_b   1.000
_cell.length_c   1.000
_cell.angle_alpha   90.00
_cell.angle_beta   90.00
_cell.angle_gamma   90.00
#
_symmetry.space_group_name_H-M   'P 1'
#
loop_
_entity.id
_entity.type
_entity.pdbx_description
1 polymer ?
#
loop_
_entity_poly.entity_id
_entity_poly.type
_entity_poly.pdbx_seq_one_letter_code
_entity_poly.pdbx_strand_id
1 'polypeptide(L)'
;MASRYTVQITMKDGTRFHYDFIQRALVETQDPNNKILLTDKMSIEEGGYWFLYDPKTKNIATPEAIGNDIQGLHVAKVRGLTYASPGELSFLYGVPSAYVKGKSDTEFFKGLPAYRKEQYERYKDIYGTEHLEQRLQGQLPEIKIGIRKYTLDWGNRQMIKVNDPKEILRFSDLAPQEGGYNAFFNLKTGKAYRSYHEEVNLDECVIIDIPHERILDSVAVARECGFKDTDLLGAYPYKKEHRALLVAVHPQAAKLMIDQKRAEEQKIAQSPFMGKGRKFGLN
;
A
#
# COMPACT_ATOMS: atom_id res chain seq x y z
N MET A 1 -3.12 6.02 -0.61
CA MET A 1 -2.12 5.61 -1.63
C MET A 1 -2.84 4.78 -2.66
N ALA A 2 -2.77 5.12 -3.95
CA ALA A 2 -3.19 4.19 -4.99
C ALA A 2 -2.10 3.12 -5.11
N SER A 3 -2.45 1.84 -4.90
CA SER A 3 -1.53 0.72 -5.15
C SER A 3 -1.04 0.82 -6.61
N ARG A 4 0.29 0.81 -6.80
CA ARG A 4 0.95 0.89 -8.12
C ARG A 4 0.63 -0.30 -9.03
N TYR A 5 -0.12 -1.29 -8.55
CA TYR A 5 -0.45 -2.51 -9.27
C TYR A 5 -1.94 -2.82 -9.18
N THR A 6 -2.78 -1.90 -9.69
CA THR A 6 -4.21 -2.17 -9.80
C THR A 6 -4.45 -3.03 -11.04
N VAL A 7 -4.53 -4.34 -10.84
CA VAL A 7 -5.00 -5.28 -11.88
C VAL A 7 -6.44 -4.90 -12.22
N GLN A 8 -6.67 -4.48 -13.46
CA GLN A 8 -7.99 -4.10 -13.94
C GLN A 8 -8.71 -5.28 -14.61
N ILE A 9 -10.01 -5.34 -14.40
CA ILE A 9 -10.93 -6.28 -15.04
C ILE A 9 -11.96 -5.46 -15.80
N THR A 10 -12.25 -5.85 -17.04
CA THR A 10 -13.33 -5.24 -17.84
C THR A 10 -14.42 -6.28 -18.05
N MET A 11 -15.63 -5.97 -17.63
CA MET A 11 -16.82 -6.77 -17.85
C MET A 11 -17.30 -6.64 -19.31
N LYS A 12 -18.23 -7.51 -19.74
CA LYS A 12 -18.73 -7.53 -21.13
C LYS A 12 -19.41 -6.23 -21.56
N ASP A 13 -20.04 -5.52 -20.63
CA ASP A 13 -20.70 -4.23 -20.83
C ASP A 13 -19.70 -3.04 -20.83
N GLY A 14 -18.40 -3.30 -20.65
CA GLY A 14 -17.36 -2.29 -20.56
C GLY A 14 -17.15 -1.73 -19.15
N THR A 15 -17.91 -2.18 -18.14
CA THR A 15 -17.71 -1.76 -16.76
C THR A 15 -16.34 -2.24 -16.27
N ARG A 16 -15.57 -1.33 -15.67
CA ARG A 16 -14.19 -1.60 -15.22
C ARG A 16 -14.11 -1.72 -13.71
N PHE A 17 -13.52 -2.80 -13.25
CA PHE A 17 -13.21 -3.05 -11.85
C PHE A 17 -11.70 -3.12 -11.64
N HIS A 18 -11.29 -2.92 -10.40
CA HIS A 18 -9.94 -3.24 -9.95
C HIS A 18 -9.99 -4.06 -8.67
N TYR A 19 -8.94 -4.85 -8.41
CA TYR A 19 -8.85 -5.60 -7.17
C TYR A 19 -8.51 -4.69 -5.98
N ASP A 20 -9.30 -4.80 -4.93
CA ASP A 20 -8.94 -4.41 -3.58
C ASP A 20 -8.49 -5.67 -2.83
N PHE A 21 -7.19 -5.86 -2.72
CA PHE A 21 -6.57 -7.02 -2.07
C PHE A 21 -6.79 -7.03 -0.54
N ILE A 22 -7.07 -5.88 0.07
CA ILE A 22 -7.32 -5.76 1.51
C ILE A 22 -8.74 -6.22 1.82
N GLN A 23 -9.72 -5.64 1.11
CA GLN A 23 -11.14 -5.96 1.27
C GLN A 23 -11.52 -7.27 0.58
N ARG A 24 -10.61 -7.84 -0.22
CA ARG A 24 -10.83 -9.03 -1.06
C ARG A 24 -12.06 -8.82 -1.94
N ALA A 25 -12.05 -7.73 -2.70
CA ALA A 25 -13.18 -7.29 -3.48
C ALA A 25 -12.75 -6.81 -4.87
N LEU A 26 -13.69 -6.83 -5.81
CA LEU A 26 -13.62 -6.01 -7.01
C LEU A 26 -14.32 -4.69 -6.73
N VAL A 27 -13.65 -3.57 -6.98
CA VAL A 27 -14.19 -2.22 -6.78
C VAL A 27 -14.36 -1.56 -8.14
N GLU A 28 -15.55 -1.05 -8.43
CA GLU A 28 -15.81 -0.37 -9.70
C GLU A 28 -14.95 0.91 -9.79
N THR A 29 -14.35 1.14 -10.95
CA THR A 29 -13.42 2.26 -11.17
C THR A 29 -14.14 3.61 -11.16
N GLN A 30 -15.41 3.64 -11.59
CA GLN A 30 -16.21 4.87 -11.65
C GLN A 30 -17.12 5.06 -10.43
N ASP A 31 -17.35 4.00 -9.65
CA ASP A 31 -18.14 4.04 -8.42
C ASP A 31 -17.47 3.18 -7.32
N PRO A 32 -16.63 3.77 -6.47
CA PRO A 32 -15.95 3.04 -5.40
C PRO A 32 -16.87 2.40 -4.34
N ASN A 33 -18.16 2.78 -4.32
CA ASN A 33 -19.14 2.16 -3.43
C ASN A 33 -19.71 0.87 -4.01
N ASN A 34 -19.65 0.68 -5.34
CA ASN A 34 -20.01 -0.57 -5.97
C ASN A 34 -18.88 -1.58 -5.83
N LYS A 35 -19.09 -2.55 -4.94
CA LYS A 35 -18.12 -3.59 -4.60
C LYS A 35 -18.71 -4.97 -4.80
N ILE A 36 -17.91 -5.85 -5.37
CA ILE A 36 -18.20 -7.28 -5.46
C ILE A 36 -17.21 -7.99 -4.54
N LEU A 37 -17.67 -8.44 -3.38
CA LEU A 37 -16.82 -9.17 -2.44
C LEU A 37 -16.49 -10.56 -3.00
N LEU A 38 -15.21 -10.90 -3.03
CA LEU A 38 -14.71 -12.22 -3.44
C LEU A 38 -14.85 -13.18 -2.25
N THR A 39 -16.09 -13.63 -2.01
CA THR A 39 -16.42 -14.55 -0.90
C THR A 39 -16.82 -15.94 -1.42
N ASP A 40 -17.15 -16.80 -0.48
CA ASP A 40 -17.78 -18.11 -0.64
C ASP A 40 -19.11 -18.12 -1.40
N LYS A 41 -19.72 -16.96 -1.69
CA LYS A 41 -20.96 -16.86 -2.48
C LYS A 41 -20.70 -16.97 -3.99
N MET A 42 -19.44 -17.00 -4.40
CA MET A 42 -19.03 -17.27 -5.77
C MET A 42 -18.69 -18.75 -5.94
N SER A 43 -18.90 -19.26 -7.15
CA SER A 43 -18.36 -20.57 -7.49
C SER A 43 -16.85 -20.44 -7.69
N ILE A 44 -16.11 -21.31 -7.02
CA ILE A 44 -14.65 -21.35 -7.04
C ILE A 44 -14.24 -22.39 -8.09
N GLU A 45 -13.47 -21.95 -9.08
CA GLU A 45 -12.79 -22.82 -10.05
C GLU A 45 -11.28 -22.75 -9.80
N GLU A 46 -10.54 -23.72 -10.33
CA GLU A 46 -9.08 -23.68 -10.30
C GLU A 46 -8.59 -22.36 -10.93
N GLY A 47 -7.92 -21.52 -10.15
CA GLY A 47 -7.40 -20.24 -10.61
C GLY A 47 -8.29 -19.00 -10.39
N GLY A 48 -9.51 -19.14 -9.86
CA GLY A 48 -10.33 -17.96 -9.53
C GLY A 48 -11.80 -18.18 -9.23
N TYR A 49 -12.60 -17.20 -9.62
CA TYR A 49 -14.01 -17.08 -9.28
C TYR A 49 -14.85 -16.91 -10.53
N TRP A 50 -16.06 -17.44 -10.50
CA TRP A 50 -17.08 -17.05 -11.44
C TRP A 50 -18.43 -16.81 -10.76
N PHE A 51 -19.22 -15.94 -11.37
CA PHE A 51 -20.53 -15.55 -10.89
C PHE A 51 -21.38 -15.05 -12.06
N LEU A 52 -22.70 -15.06 -11.87
CA LEU A 52 -23.61 -14.36 -12.77
C LEU A 52 -23.55 -12.87 -12.43
N TYR A 53 -23.19 -12.07 -13.41
CA TYR A 53 -23.10 -10.62 -13.35
C TYR A 53 -24.36 -10.01 -13.97
N ASP A 54 -24.95 -9.07 -13.27
CA ASP A 54 -26.06 -8.26 -13.76
C ASP A 54 -25.53 -6.89 -14.23
N PRO A 55 -25.55 -6.59 -15.53
CA PRO A 55 -25.11 -5.30 -16.06
C PRO A 55 -25.93 -4.10 -15.57
N LYS A 56 -27.19 -4.31 -15.14
CA LYS A 56 -28.06 -3.22 -14.69
C LYS A 56 -27.62 -2.68 -13.33
N THR A 57 -27.30 -3.58 -12.42
CA THR A 57 -26.81 -3.26 -11.06
C THR A 57 -25.29 -3.22 -10.97
N LYS A 58 -24.60 -3.70 -12.01
CA LYS A 58 -23.15 -3.88 -12.06
C LYS A 58 -22.60 -4.70 -10.90
N ASN A 59 -23.36 -5.70 -10.44
CA ASN A 59 -22.99 -6.55 -9.32
C ASN A 59 -23.32 -8.03 -9.62
N ILE A 60 -23.13 -8.91 -8.63
CA ILE A 60 -23.59 -10.29 -8.69
C ILE A 60 -25.12 -10.29 -8.82
N ALA A 61 -25.63 -11.05 -9.78
CA ALA A 61 -27.06 -11.20 -10.01
C ALA A 61 -27.75 -11.77 -8.76
N THR A 62 -28.82 -11.11 -8.32
CA THR A 62 -29.65 -11.61 -7.22
C THR A 62 -30.56 -12.74 -7.71
N PRO A 63 -31.14 -13.56 -6.80
CA PRO A 63 -32.11 -14.58 -7.18
C PRO A 63 -33.28 -14.03 -8.01
N GLU A 64 -33.76 -12.83 -7.69
CA GLU A 64 -34.84 -12.16 -8.42
C GLU A 64 -34.43 -11.81 -9.86
N ALA A 65 -33.20 -11.30 -10.06
CA ALA A 65 -32.69 -10.99 -11.39
C ALA A 65 -32.58 -12.27 -12.25
N ILE A 66 -32.10 -13.37 -11.65
CA ILE A 66 -32.01 -14.68 -12.32
C ILE A 66 -33.40 -15.19 -12.74
N GLY A 67 -34.39 -15.05 -11.87
CA GLY A 67 -35.76 -15.49 -12.16
C GLY A 67 -36.47 -14.65 -13.24
N ASN A 68 -36.15 -13.36 -13.32
CA ASN A 68 -36.82 -12.42 -14.22
C ASN A 68 -36.20 -12.38 -15.63
N ASP A 69 -34.88 -12.46 -15.75
CA ASP A 69 -34.18 -12.23 -17.03
C ASP A 69 -32.78 -12.85 -17.05
N ILE A 70 -32.71 -14.18 -17.05
CA ILE A 70 -31.42 -14.89 -17.10
C ILE A 70 -30.62 -14.59 -18.38
N GLN A 71 -31.28 -14.26 -19.49
CA GLN A 71 -30.63 -13.98 -20.78
C GLN A 71 -29.88 -12.64 -20.77
N GLY A 72 -30.34 -11.67 -19.99
CA GLY A 72 -29.65 -10.41 -19.76
C GLY A 72 -28.41 -10.51 -18.85
N LEU A 73 -28.20 -11.65 -18.19
CA LEU A 73 -27.07 -11.87 -17.29
C LEU A 73 -25.83 -12.37 -18.03
N HIS A 74 -24.67 -12.15 -17.43
CA HIS A 74 -23.39 -12.57 -18.00
C HIS A 74 -22.63 -13.43 -17.01
N VAL A 75 -22.06 -14.55 -17.46
CA VAL A 75 -21.06 -15.25 -16.66
C VAL A 75 -19.78 -14.41 -16.65
N ALA A 76 -19.44 -13.85 -15.50
CA ALA A 76 -18.17 -13.20 -15.26
C ALA A 76 -17.18 -14.22 -14.70
N LYS A 77 -15.98 -14.26 -15.25
CA LYS A 77 -14.85 -15.04 -14.73
C LYS A 77 -13.73 -14.10 -14.35
N VAL A 78 -13.25 -14.19 -13.12
CA VAL A 78 -12.17 -13.37 -12.60
C VAL A 78 -11.11 -14.25 -11.95
N ARG A 79 -9.83 -13.88 -12.10
CA ARG A 79 -8.74 -14.62 -11.47
C ARG A 79 -8.83 -14.49 -9.95
N GLY A 80 -8.34 -15.50 -9.23
CA GLY A 80 -8.11 -15.38 -7.79
C GLY A 80 -7.05 -14.33 -7.50
N LEU A 81 -7.08 -13.71 -6.33
CA LEU A 81 -6.10 -12.73 -5.87
C LEU A 81 -4.66 -13.28 -5.96
N THR A 82 -4.48 -14.57 -5.60
CA THR A 82 -3.23 -15.34 -5.68
C THR A 82 -2.68 -15.48 -7.09
N TYR A 83 -3.55 -15.46 -8.11
CA TYR A 83 -3.17 -15.53 -9.52
C TYR A 83 -3.13 -14.17 -10.20
N ALA A 84 -3.94 -13.22 -9.73
CA ALA A 84 -4.02 -11.87 -10.26
C ALA A 84 -2.76 -11.06 -9.93
N SER A 85 -2.33 -11.09 -8.66
CA SER A 85 -1.09 -10.44 -8.23
C SER A 85 -0.49 -11.15 -7.00
N PRO A 86 0.24 -12.25 -7.19
CA PRO A 86 0.91 -12.95 -6.09
C PRO A 86 1.92 -12.06 -5.37
N GLY A 87 2.55 -11.11 -6.09
CA GLY A 87 3.45 -10.12 -5.52
C GLY A 87 2.74 -9.17 -4.56
N GLU A 88 1.56 -8.67 -4.95
CA GLU A 88 0.77 -7.77 -4.08
C GLU A 88 0.30 -8.50 -2.82
N LEU A 89 -0.15 -9.76 -2.92
CA LEU A 89 -0.51 -10.55 -1.73
C LEU A 89 0.70 -10.85 -0.85
N SER A 90 1.83 -11.24 -1.46
CA SER A 90 3.09 -11.50 -0.76
C SER A 90 3.51 -10.28 0.04
N PHE A 91 3.47 -9.12 -0.60
CA PHE A 91 3.74 -7.83 0.02
C PHE A 91 2.71 -7.49 1.10
N LEU A 92 1.42 -7.51 0.79
CA LEU A 92 0.35 -7.09 1.71
C LEU A 92 0.28 -7.95 2.98
N TYR A 93 0.39 -9.26 2.82
CA TYR A 93 0.24 -10.21 3.93
C TYR A 93 1.55 -10.56 4.61
N GLY A 94 2.68 -10.07 4.09
CA GLY A 94 4.00 -10.27 4.67
C GLY A 94 4.46 -11.72 4.55
N VAL A 95 4.32 -12.32 3.38
CA VAL A 95 4.73 -13.72 3.16
C VAL A 95 5.62 -13.81 1.95
N PRO A 96 6.59 -14.74 1.89
CA PRO A 96 7.40 -14.94 0.70
C PRO A 96 6.52 -15.23 -0.51
N SER A 97 6.89 -14.75 -1.70
CA SER A 97 6.09 -15.01 -2.91
C SER A 97 5.97 -16.51 -3.22
N ALA A 98 6.95 -17.32 -2.82
CA ALA A 98 6.90 -18.78 -2.89
C ALA A 98 5.76 -19.38 -2.04
N TYR A 99 5.37 -18.73 -0.94
CA TYR A 99 4.23 -19.16 -0.14
C TYR A 99 2.90 -18.88 -0.85
N VAL A 100 2.80 -17.81 -1.64
CA VAL A 100 1.58 -17.45 -2.38
C VAL A 100 1.43 -18.26 -3.65
N LYS A 101 2.54 -18.46 -4.38
CA LYS A 101 2.55 -19.02 -5.72
C LYS A 101 1.97 -20.44 -5.73
N GLY A 102 1.00 -20.67 -6.63
CA GLY A 102 0.38 -21.97 -6.85
C GLY A 102 -0.71 -22.35 -5.86
N LYS A 103 -1.03 -21.50 -4.87
CA LYS A 103 -2.19 -21.70 -4.00
C LYS A 103 -3.41 -21.01 -4.59
N SER A 104 -4.58 -21.61 -4.42
CA SER A 104 -5.85 -20.90 -4.52
C SER A 104 -6.00 -19.88 -3.39
N ASP A 105 -6.89 -18.91 -3.58
CA ASP A 105 -7.23 -17.94 -2.53
C ASP A 105 -7.71 -18.65 -1.25
N THR A 106 -8.50 -19.71 -1.38
CA THR A 106 -8.97 -20.51 -0.24
C THR A 106 -7.80 -21.15 0.52
N GLU A 107 -6.88 -21.82 -0.17
CA GLU A 107 -5.72 -22.44 0.48
C GLU A 107 -4.81 -21.40 1.12
N PHE A 108 -4.57 -20.29 0.42
CA PHE A 108 -3.77 -19.17 0.91
C PHE A 108 -4.36 -18.61 2.21
N PHE A 109 -5.62 -18.17 2.21
CA PHE A 109 -6.23 -17.52 3.37
C PHE A 109 -6.50 -18.48 4.53
N LYS A 110 -6.81 -19.76 4.26
CA LYS A 110 -6.94 -20.78 5.33
C LYS A 110 -5.58 -21.14 5.95
N GLY A 111 -4.52 -21.19 5.16
CA GLY A 111 -3.17 -21.52 5.62
C GLY A 111 -2.44 -20.35 6.31
N LEU A 112 -2.83 -19.12 5.99
CA LEU A 112 -2.12 -17.92 6.45
C LEU A 112 -2.01 -17.80 7.98
N PRO A 113 -3.06 -18.07 8.79
CA PRO A 113 -2.94 -18.01 10.25
C PRO A 113 -1.90 -18.99 10.81
N ALA A 114 -1.86 -20.22 10.29
CA ALA A 114 -0.89 -21.23 10.73
C ALA A 114 0.54 -20.81 10.38
N TYR A 115 0.76 -20.32 9.16
CA TYR A 115 2.05 -19.79 8.74
C TYR A 115 2.52 -18.63 9.63
N ARG A 116 1.64 -17.66 9.90
CA ARG A 116 1.97 -16.50 10.76
C ARG A 116 2.31 -16.92 12.18
N LYS A 117 1.56 -17.86 12.74
CA LYS A 117 1.83 -18.42 14.06
C LYS A 117 3.22 -19.06 14.09
N GLU A 118 3.56 -19.88 13.10
CA GLU A 118 4.88 -20.50 13.01
C GLU A 118 6.01 -19.45 12.93
N GLN A 119 5.86 -18.41 12.10
CA GLN A 119 6.85 -17.34 12.02
C GLN A 119 6.98 -16.58 13.34
N TYR A 120 5.87 -16.24 13.99
CA TYR A 120 5.89 -15.59 15.29
C TYR A 120 6.63 -16.45 16.32
N GLU A 121 6.28 -17.73 16.46
CA GLU A 121 6.92 -18.64 17.42
C GLU A 121 8.42 -18.81 17.14
N ARG A 122 8.82 -18.85 15.87
CA ARG A 122 10.23 -18.96 15.47
C ARG A 122 11.06 -17.79 15.94
N TYR A 123 10.47 -16.61 16.05
CA TYR A 123 11.23 -15.38 16.22
C TYR A 123 10.83 -14.52 17.42
N LYS A 124 9.81 -14.93 18.19
CA LYS A 124 9.35 -14.22 19.40
C LYS A 124 10.49 -13.93 20.39
N ASP A 125 11.46 -14.83 20.51
CA ASP A 125 12.61 -14.67 21.41
C ASP A 125 13.62 -13.64 20.89
N ILE A 126 13.63 -13.39 19.57
CA ILE A 126 14.48 -12.37 18.92
C ILE A 126 13.84 -10.97 19.03
N TYR A 127 12.51 -10.89 19.12
CA TYR A 127 11.78 -9.64 19.00
C TYR A 127 11.60 -8.86 20.29
N GLY A 128 12.14 -9.35 21.41
CA GLY A 128 12.10 -8.63 22.69
C GLY A 128 10.67 -8.34 23.11
N THR A 129 9.99 -9.33 23.67
CA THR A 129 8.56 -9.28 24.02
C THR A 129 8.17 -8.03 24.79
N GLU A 130 9.03 -7.50 25.64
CA GLU A 130 8.78 -6.28 26.43
C GLU A 130 8.44 -5.06 25.56
N HIS A 131 9.17 -4.82 24.46
CA HIS A 131 8.93 -3.68 23.60
C HIS A 131 7.66 -3.85 22.76
N LEU A 132 7.38 -5.08 22.33
CA LEU A 132 6.13 -5.40 21.66
C LEU A 132 4.94 -5.22 22.60
N GLU A 133 5.03 -5.69 23.85
CA GLU A 133 3.98 -5.49 24.87
C GLU A 133 3.72 -4.01 25.13
N GLN A 134 4.78 -3.22 25.28
CA GLN A 134 4.70 -1.75 25.34
C GLN A 134 3.96 -1.17 24.13
N ARG A 135 4.28 -1.64 22.92
CA ARG A 135 3.60 -1.20 21.69
C ARG A 135 2.13 -1.58 21.66
N LEU A 136 1.78 -2.78 22.10
CA LEU A 136 0.40 -3.26 22.18
C LEU A 136 -0.41 -2.41 23.17
N GLN A 137 0.23 -1.91 24.24
CA GLN A 137 -0.33 -0.96 25.21
C GLN A 137 -0.38 0.50 24.70
N GLY A 138 0.11 0.76 23.48
CA GLY A 138 0.01 2.06 22.82
C GLY A 138 1.32 2.85 22.71
N GLN A 139 2.45 2.34 23.19
CA GLN A 139 3.74 3.02 23.03
C GLN A 139 4.19 3.01 21.56
N LEU A 140 4.34 4.18 20.96
CA LEU A 140 4.76 4.31 19.57
C LEU A 140 6.25 3.97 19.38
N PRO A 141 6.65 3.37 18.23
CA PRO A 141 8.05 3.17 17.91
C PRO A 141 8.74 4.51 17.59
N GLU A 142 10.06 4.47 17.46
CA GLU A 142 10.88 5.65 17.21
C GLU A 142 11.81 5.42 16.01
N ILE A 143 12.22 6.49 15.34
CA ILE A 143 13.22 6.47 14.28
C ILE A 143 14.30 7.52 14.52
N LYS A 144 15.56 7.15 14.26
CA LYS A 144 16.69 8.09 14.23
C LYS A 144 16.99 8.52 12.80
N ILE A 145 17.05 9.81 12.57
CA ILE A 145 17.45 10.45 11.30
C ILE A 145 18.66 11.33 11.62
N GLY A 146 19.86 10.80 11.37
CA GLY A 146 21.10 11.40 11.86
C GLY A 146 21.11 11.48 13.39
N ILE A 147 21.35 12.68 13.91
CA ILE A 147 21.36 12.94 15.36
C ILE A 147 19.96 13.15 15.95
N ARG A 148 18.93 13.27 15.11
CA ARG A 148 17.56 13.55 15.53
C ARG A 148 16.80 12.25 15.77
N LYS A 149 15.94 12.26 16.77
CA LYS A 149 15.07 11.15 17.13
C LYS A 149 13.62 11.59 16.99
N TYR A 150 12.79 10.76 16.40
CA TYR A 150 11.37 11.02 16.19
C TYR A 150 10.53 9.85 16.70
N THR A 151 9.39 10.14 17.31
CA THR A 151 8.32 9.17 17.56
C THR A 151 7.50 8.99 16.28
N LEU A 152 7.28 7.74 15.88
CA LEU A 152 6.54 7.35 14.68
C LEU A 152 5.05 7.24 14.99
N ASP A 153 4.26 8.17 14.48
CA ASP A 153 2.80 8.13 14.57
C ASP A 153 2.22 7.78 13.20
N TRP A 154 2.12 6.48 12.94
CA TRP A 154 1.56 5.98 11.69
C TRP A 154 0.09 6.38 11.53
N GLY A 155 -0.69 6.40 12.60
CA GLY A 155 -2.12 6.77 12.55
C GLY A 155 -2.34 8.17 11.98
N ASN A 156 -1.52 9.13 12.41
CA ASN A 156 -1.55 10.50 11.91
C ASN A 156 -0.58 10.77 10.73
N ARG A 157 0.09 9.73 10.21
CA ARG A 157 1.06 9.82 9.10
C ARG A 157 2.13 10.87 9.33
N GLN A 158 2.73 10.85 10.52
CA GLN A 158 3.73 11.84 10.91
C GLN A 158 4.82 11.26 11.82
N MET A 159 5.94 11.97 11.88
CA MET A 159 7.05 11.70 12.77
C MET A 159 7.28 12.94 13.63
N ILE A 160 7.12 12.79 14.94
CA ILE A 160 7.17 13.90 15.90
C ILE A 160 8.53 13.88 16.58
N LYS A 161 9.28 14.97 16.54
CA LYS A 161 10.62 14.99 17.15
C LYS A 161 10.53 14.77 18.65
N VAL A 162 11.37 13.87 19.15
CA VAL A 162 11.48 13.60 20.59
C VAL A 162 12.00 14.86 21.27
N ASN A 163 11.33 15.28 22.34
CA ASN A 163 11.56 16.52 23.10
C ASN A 163 11.20 17.83 22.40
N ASP A 164 10.65 17.79 21.18
CA ASP A 164 10.12 18.99 20.51
C ASP A 164 8.90 18.65 19.64
N PRO A 165 7.70 18.58 20.24
CA PRO A 165 6.48 18.20 19.53
C PRO A 165 6.05 19.16 18.41
N LYS A 166 6.66 20.35 18.31
CA LYS A 166 6.38 21.32 17.24
C LYS A 166 7.12 20.98 15.94
N GLU A 167 8.22 20.24 16.02
CA GLU A 167 8.96 19.78 14.86
C GLU A 167 8.37 18.45 14.37
N ILE A 168 7.55 18.54 13.32
CA ILE A 168 6.84 17.40 12.74
C ILE A 168 7.32 17.20 11.31
N LEU A 169 7.70 15.97 10.99
CA LEU A 169 7.99 15.53 9.64
C LEU A 169 6.81 14.66 9.14
N ARG A 170 6.09 15.09 8.11
CA ARG A 170 4.94 14.34 7.59
C ARG A 170 5.38 13.36 6.51
N PHE A 171 4.72 12.20 6.44
CA PHE A 171 4.98 11.26 5.33
C PHE A 171 4.57 11.85 3.96
N SER A 172 3.69 12.87 3.93
CA SER A 172 3.36 13.62 2.72
C SER A 172 4.53 14.39 2.13
N ASP A 173 5.53 14.68 2.97
CA ASP A 173 6.74 15.44 2.64
C ASP A 173 7.86 14.51 2.16
N LEU A 174 7.58 13.21 2.08
CA LEU A 174 8.48 12.19 1.58
C LEU A 174 8.01 11.66 0.22
N ALA A 175 8.94 11.36 -0.67
CA ALA A 175 8.66 10.73 -1.94
C ALA A 175 8.59 9.20 -1.75
N PRO A 176 7.46 8.55 -2.11
CA PRO A 176 7.35 7.10 -2.01
C PRO A 176 8.21 6.40 -3.08
N GLN A 177 8.94 5.38 -2.66
CA GLN A 177 9.79 4.55 -3.51
C GLN A 177 9.56 3.05 -3.25
N GLU A 178 10.25 2.20 -4.01
CA GLU A 178 10.24 0.76 -3.73
C GLU A 178 10.90 0.52 -2.36
N GLY A 179 10.20 -0.18 -1.46
CA GLY A 179 10.71 -0.49 -0.13
C GLY A 179 10.52 0.59 0.95
N GLY A 180 10.03 1.79 0.61
CA GLY A 180 9.79 2.84 1.60
C GLY A 180 9.64 4.24 1.03
N TYR A 181 10.38 5.18 1.62
CA TYR A 181 10.28 6.61 1.34
C TYR A 181 11.67 7.23 1.27
N ASN A 182 11.84 8.22 0.39
CA ASN A 182 13.02 9.06 0.38
C ASN A 182 12.69 10.55 0.36
N ALA A 183 13.64 11.37 0.78
CA ALA A 183 13.55 12.83 0.67
C ALA A 183 14.94 13.45 0.78
N PHE A 184 15.09 14.70 0.34
CA PHE A 184 16.19 15.52 0.83
C PHE A 184 15.85 15.99 2.24
N PHE A 185 16.83 15.96 3.12
CA PHE A 185 16.65 16.30 4.52
C PHE A 185 17.76 17.24 4.96
N ASN A 186 17.38 18.43 5.42
CA ASN A 186 18.33 19.37 5.99
C ASN A 186 18.57 18.99 7.46
N LEU A 187 19.79 18.53 7.77
CA LEU A 187 20.14 18.04 9.12
C LEU A 187 20.05 19.12 10.20
N LYS A 188 20.25 20.39 9.82
CA LYS A 188 20.27 21.56 10.71
C LYS A 188 18.87 22.08 11.03
N THR A 189 17.96 22.09 10.05
CA THR A 189 16.58 22.57 10.25
C THR A 189 15.60 21.44 10.59
N GLY A 190 15.92 20.19 10.23
CA GLY A 190 15.02 19.05 10.40
C GLY A 190 13.89 18.99 9.36
N LYS A 191 13.95 19.82 8.31
CA LYS A 191 12.94 19.83 7.24
C LYS A 191 13.28 18.79 6.17
N ALA A 192 12.24 18.11 5.68
CA ALA A 192 12.33 17.27 4.49
C ALA A 192 11.70 17.95 3.28
N TYR A 193 12.23 17.61 2.12
CA TYR A 193 11.83 18.17 0.84
C TYR A 193 11.54 17.02 -0.11
N ARG A 194 10.26 16.90 -0.48
CA ARG A 194 9.76 15.86 -1.38
C ARG A 194 10.16 16.11 -2.83
N SER A 195 10.14 17.39 -3.21
CA SER A 195 10.27 17.82 -4.59
C SER A 195 11.54 18.61 -4.81
N TYR A 196 12.03 18.48 -6.03
CA TYR A 196 13.17 19.21 -6.55
C TYR A 196 12.83 20.66 -6.90
N HIS A 197 11.60 21.13 -6.68
CA HIS A 197 11.14 22.49 -7.03
C HIS A 197 11.32 23.52 -5.92
N GLU A 198 11.57 23.07 -4.69
CA GLU A 198 11.81 24.00 -3.59
C GLU A 198 13.22 24.58 -3.70
N GLU A 199 13.40 25.84 -3.33
CA GLU A 199 14.72 26.46 -3.17
C GLU A 199 15.41 25.84 -1.95
N VAL A 200 15.88 24.60 -2.14
CA VAL A 200 16.57 23.85 -1.11
C VAL A 200 18.05 24.17 -1.22
N ASN A 201 18.64 24.65 -0.12
CA ASN A 201 20.08 24.67 0.02
C ASN A 201 20.59 23.23 0.18
N LEU A 202 21.04 22.65 -0.93
CA LEU A 202 21.49 21.26 -0.99
C LEU A 202 22.80 21.02 -0.25
N ASP A 203 23.60 22.06 0.00
CA ASP A 203 24.90 21.92 0.68
C ASP A 203 24.75 21.44 2.13
N GLU A 204 23.58 21.69 2.74
CA GLU A 204 23.23 21.22 4.09
C GLU A 204 22.28 20.00 4.08
N CYS A 205 22.00 19.43 2.90
CA CYS A 205 21.05 18.34 2.76
C CYS A 205 21.71 16.99 2.53
N VAL A 206 21.08 15.95 3.08
CA VAL A 206 21.34 14.54 2.74
C VAL A 206 20.11 13.93 2.12
N ILE A 207 20.25 12.83 1.37
CA ILE A 207 19.10 11.99 1.04
C ILE A 207 18.88 11.06 2.24
N ILE A 208 17.65 11.02 2.73
CA ILE A 208 17.21 10.03 3.71
C ILE A 208 16.44 8.92 3.00
N ASP A 209 16.67 7.68 3.43
CA ASP A 209 15.84 6.53 3.06
C ASP A 209 15.21 5.96 4.33
N ILE A 210 13.88 5.94 4.34
CA ILE A 210 13.04 5.49 5.44
C ILE A 210 12.31 4.23 4.99
N PRO A 211 12.39 3.12 5.76
CA PRO A 211 11.66 1.89 5.45
C PRO A 211 10.16 2.11 5.28
N HIS A 212 9.50 1.23 4.54
CA HIS A 212 8.05 1.25 4.40
C HIS A 212 7.32 1.00 5.73
N GLU A 213 6.03 1.32 5.75
CA GLU A 213 5.20 1.40 6.94
C GLU A 213 5.14 0.12 7.77
N ARG A 214 5.05 -1.06 7.14
CA ARG A 214 5.01 -2.32 7.93
C ARG A 214 6.32 -2.59 8.66
N ILE A 215 7.46 -2.12 8.15
CA ILE A 215 8.71 -2.22 8.91
C ILE A 215 8.68 -1.23 10.06
N LEU A 216 8.22 0.00 9.83
CA LEU A 216 8.20 1.07 10.83
C LEU A 216 7.23 0.83 12.00
N ASP A 217 6.02 0.36 11.72
CA ASP A 217 5.00 0.07 12.73
C ASP A 217 4.00 -0.97 12.21
N SER A 218 4.43 -2.24 12.15
CA SER A 218 3.59 -3.36 11.70
C SER A 218 2.29 -3.50 12.50
N VAL A 219 2.28 -3.11 13.78
CA VAL A 219 1.07 -3.13 14.62
C VAL A 219 0.08 -2.07 14.15
N ALA A 220 0.50 -0.83 13.94
CA ALA A 220 -0.39 0.21 13.42
C ALA A 220 -0.94 -0.13 12.03
N VAL A 221 -0.09 -0.68 11.15
CA VAL A 221 -0.53 -1.08 9.80
C VAL A 221 -1.54 -2.23 9.87
N ALA A 222 -1.31 -3.21 10.74
CA ALA A 222 -2.26 -4.31 10.94
C ALA A 222 -3.65 -3.78 11.34
N ARG A 223 -3.70 -2.86 12.31
CA ARG A 223 -4.95 -2.21 12.76
C ARG A 223 -5.65 -1.47 11.63
N GLU A 224 -4.90 -0.68 10.85
CA GLU A 224 -5.44 0.06 9.71
C GLU A 224 -6.06 -0.88 8.65
N CYS A 225 -5.44 -2.03 8.40
CA CYS A 225 -5.96 -3.03 7.48
C CYS A 225 -7.06 -3.92 8.08
N GLY A 226 -7.46 -3.71 9.34
CA GLY A 226 -8.47 -4.54 10.03
C GLY A 226 -7.97 -5.94 10.42
N PHE A 227 -6.65 -6.13 10.49
CA PHE A 227 -6.01 -7.36 10.97
C PHE A 227 -5.83 -7.32 12.50
N LYS A 228 -5.53 -8.47 13.11
CA LYS A 228 -5.10 -8.52 14.51
C LYS A 228 -3.73 -7.84 14.65
N ASP A 229 -3.47 -7.20 15.78
CA ASP A 229 -2.19 -6.50 16.03
C ASP A 229 -0.94 -7.33 15.72
N THR A 230 -1.01 -8.65 15.93
CA THR A 230 0.12 -9.57 15.75
C THR A 230 0.22 -10.17 14.36
N ASP A 231 -0.75 -9.93 13.48
CA ASP A 231 -0.85 -10.61 12.18
C ASP A 231 0.31 -10.30 11.23
N LEU A 232 0.91 -9.11 11.34
CA LEU A 232 2.03 -8.71 10.49
C LEU A 232 3.40 -8.99 11.12
N LEU A 233 3.47 -9.39 12.40
CA LEU A 233 4.73 -9.52 13.14
C LEU A 233 5.62 -10.67 12.66
N GLY A 234 5.04 -11.75 12.14
CA GLY A 234 5.82 -12.85 11.59
C GLY A 234 6.63 -12.46 10.34
N ALA A 235 6.17 -11.42 9.64
CA ALA A 235 6.78 -10.90 8.41
C ALA A 235 7.63 -9.66 8.63
N TYR A 236 7.08 -8.77 9.47
CA TYR A 236 7.58 -7.44 9.76
C TYR A 236 7.66 -7.30 11.26
N PRO A 237 8.72 -7.85 11.86
CA PRO A 237 8.83 -7.89 13.30
C PRO A 237 8.89 -6.51 13.89
N TYR A 238 8.24 -6.33 15.02
CA TYR A 238 8.25 -5.06 15.71
C TYR A 238 9.67 -4.68 16.12
N LYS A 239 10.03 -3.41 15.89
CA LYS A 239 11.27 -2.81 16.38
C LYS A 239 10.90 -1.52 17.10
N LYS A 240 11.41 -1.38 18.32
CA LYS A 240 11.22 -0.13 19.09
C LYS A 240 11.93 1.05 18.45
N GLU A 241 13.14 0.83 17.95
CA GLU A 241 13.96 1.86 17.33
C GLU A 241 14.34 1.49 15.89
N HIS A 242 14.07 2.41 14.98
CA HIS A 242 14.49 2.40 13.58
C HIS A 242 15.63 3.39 13.36
N ARG A 243 16.32 3.23 12.23
CA ARG A 243 17.32 4.18 11.73
C ARG A 243 17.06 4.42 10.25
N ALA A 244 16.95 5.67 9.86
CA ALA A 244 16.97 6.05 8.46
C ALA A 244 18.40 5.89 7.91
N LEU A 245 18.51 5.44 6.67
CA LEU A 245 19.79 5.48 5.96
C LEU A 245 20.03 6.92 5.48
N LEU A 246 21.26 7.41 5.67
CA LEU A 246 21.68 8.72 5.20
C LEU A 246 22.65 8.53 4.04
N VAL A 247 22.33 9.13 2.90
CA VAL A 247 23.20 9.16 1.72
C VAL A 247 23.66 10.59 1.53
N ALA A 248 24.96 10.81 1.68
CA ALA A 248 25.56 12.10 1.37
C ALA A 248 25.34 12.41 -0.11
N VAL A 249 24.92 13.63 -0.41
CA VAL A 249 24.70 14.05 -1.79
C VAL A 249 25.76 15.06 -2.14
N HIS A 250 26.49 14.81 -3.23
CA HIS A 250 27.34 15.83 -3.80
C HIS A 250 26.43 16.93 -4.39
N PRO A 251 26.60 18.23 -4.05
CA PRO A 251 25.67 19.28 -4.46
C PRO A 251 25.42 19.34 -5.98
N GLN A 252 26.48 19.12 -6.78
CA GLN A 252 26.35 19.08 -8.24
C GLN A 252 25.53 17.88 -8.74
N ALA A 253 25.66 16.71 -8.09
CA ALA A 253 24.89 15.53 -8.42
C ALA A 253 23.41 15.71 -8.02
N ALA A 254 23.17 16.30 -6.85
CA ALA A 254 21.83 16.68 -6.40
C ALA A 254 21.15 17.61 -7.42
N LYS A 255 21.87 18.65 -7.86
CA LYS A 255 21.40 19.59 -8.88
C LYS A 255 21.10 18.90 -10.22
N LEU A 256 21.98 18.01 -10.67
CA LEU A 256 21.74 17.25 -11.90
C LEU A 256 20.47 16.38 -11.79
N MET A 257 20.27 15.69 -10.67
CA MET A 257 19.07 14.89 -10.41
C MET A 257 17.79 15.75 -10.37
N ILE A 258 17.88 16.94 -9.75
CA ILE A 258 16.81 17.96 -9.76
C ILE A 258 16.43 18.30 -11.20
N ASP A 259 17.42 18.73 -11.98
CA ASP A 259 17.21 19.26 -13.32
C ASP A 259 16.66 18.19 -14.27
N GLN A 260 17.16 16.94 -14.17
CA GLN A 260 16.65 15.80 -14.92
C GLN A 260 15.18 15.53 -14.63
N LYS A 261 14.79 15.48 -13.36
CA LYS A 261 13.40 15.17 -13.00
C LYS A 261 12.45 16.32 -13.35
N ARG A 262 12.88 17.58 -13.20
CA ARG A 262 12.13 18.74 -13.68
C ARG A 262 11.87 18.66 -15.19
N ALA A 263 12.88 18.26 -15.96
CA ALA A 263 12.73 18.09 -17.40
C ALA A 263 11.77 16.94 -17.76
N GLU A 264 11.78 15.83 -17.03
CA GLU A 264 10.82 14.73 -17.21
C GLU A 264 9.38 15.15 -16.91
N GLU A 265 9.15 15.85 -15.80
CA GLU A 265 7.82 16.36 -15.42
C GLU A 265 7.28 17.37 -16.44
N GLN A 266 8.13 18.26 -16.95
CA GLN A 266 7.76 19.19 -18.02
C GLN A 266 7.38 18.46 -19.31
N LYS A 267 8.11 17.40 -19.68
CA LYS A 267 7.77 16.55 -20.84
C LYS A 267 6.43 15.84 -20.64
N ILE A 268 6.15 15.35 -19.45
CA ILE A 268 4.86 14.73 -19.11
C ILE A 268 3.73 15.75 -19.22
N ALA A 269 3.92 16.96 -18.69
CA ALA A 269 2.93 18.05 -18.73
C ALA A 269 2.65 18.56 -20.16
N GLN A 270 3.66 18.55 -21.04
CA GLN A 270 3.55 18.99 -22.43
C GLN A 270 3.06 17.88 -23.39
N SER A 271 2.92 16.64 -22.92
CA SER A 271 2.45 15.52 -23.75
C SER A 271 0.96 15.73 -24.13
N PRO A 272 0.63 15.84 -25.43
CA PRO A 272 -0.73 16.18 -25.90
C PRO A 272 -1.79 15.10 -25.61
N PHE A 273 -1.40 13.94 -25.07
CA PHE A 273 -2.30 12.82 -24.79
C PHE A 273 -3.17 12.99 -23.52
N MET A 274 -2.92 13.98 -22.66
CA MET A 274 -3.74 14.26 -21.47
C MET A 274 -4.76 15.42 -21.64
N GLY A 275 -4.90 15.98 -22.84
CA GLY A 275 -5.65 17.22 -23.09
C GLY A 275 -7.07 17.12 -23.66
N LYS A 276 -7.69 15.94 -23.77
CA LYS A 276 -9.11 15.83 -24.18
C LYS A 276 -9.97 15.21 -23.10
N GLY A 277 -10.19 15.98 -22.03
CA GLY A 277 -11.46 15.89 -21.31
C GLY A 277 -12.59 16.09 -22.32
N ARG A 278 -13.38 15.05 -22.54
CA ARG A 278 -14.64 15.13 -23.29
C ARG A 278 -15.49 16.20 -22.60
N LYS A 279 -15.76 17.31 -23.28
CA LYS A 279 -16.88 18.18 -22.95
C LYS A 279 -18.14 17.32 -23.09
N PHE A 280 -18.75 16.93 -21.98
CA PHE A 280 -20.14 16.50 -21.99
C PHE A 280 -20.97 17.73 -22.32
N GLY A 281 -21.46 17.77 -23.56
CA GLY A 281 -22.52 18.70 -23.93
C GLY A 281 -23.78 18.29 -23.19
N LEU A 282 -24.26 19.16 -22.32
CA LEU A 282 -25.67 19.19 -21.93
C LEU A 282 -26.42 19.83 -23.11
N ASN A 283 -27.22 19.03 -23.79
CA ASN A 283 -28.47 19.45 -24.42
C ASN A 283 -29.57 18.55 -23.85
#